data_AF-A0A8T3M087-F1
#
_entry.id   AF-A0A8T3M087-F1
#
_cell.length_a   1.000
_cell.length_b   1.000
_cell.length_c   1.000
_cell.angle_alpha   90.00
_cell.angle_beta   90.00
_cell.angle_gamma   90.00
#
_symmetry.space_group_name_H-M   'P 1'
#
loop_
_entity.id
_entity.type
_entity.pdbx_description
1 polymer ?
#
loop_
_entity_poly.entity_id
_entity_poly.type
_entity_poly.pdbx_seq_one_letter_code
_entity_poly.pdbx_strand_id
1 'polypeptide(L)'
;RKAPYGTSWGFSTRMVGATIMAHGDDSGLVLPPNVAPQQLVIVPIFRSEDDRLAVAAAIEQLEPALRDIMTTSGPLRYTVDWREESPGFKYNHWELRGVPLRLEIGPRDVAAGQAVLVRRLDRVKESLPVAALAEQLPLRLAAYQAELFQRALDFRAENTHHVDTYDEFKTVLEENGGFLMAPWCGEAACEKQINAETGATTRVVPFDSPDEAGRCLVDGRPSQRRVLFARAY
;
A
#
# COMPACT_ATOMS: atom_id res chain seq x y z
N ARG A 1 17.55 39.34 26.65
CA ARG A 1 16.45 38.47 26.14
C ARG A 1 17.08 37.39 25.28
N LYS A 2 16.78 36.10 25.48
CA LYS A 2 17.21 35.04 24.56
C LYS A 2 16.12 34.83 23.51
N ALA A 3 16.52 34.64 22.25
CA ALA A 3 15.58 34.30 21.19
C ALA A 3 15.04 32.87 21.37
N PRO A 4 13.79 32.59 20.96
CA PRO A 4 13.24 31.23 20.98
C PRO A 4 13.86 30.37 19.87
N TYR A 5 13.91 29.05 20.09
CA TYR A 5 14.22 28.08 19.05
C TYR A 5 12.90 27.58 18.43
N GLY A 6 12.77 27.70 17.11
CA GLY A 6 11.59 27.26 16.36
C GLY A 6 11.89 26.04 15.49
N THR A 7 10.88 25.18 15.29
CA THR A 7 10.92 24.07 14.32
C THR A 7 9.60 24.04 13.54
N SER A 8 9.62 23.53 12.32
CA SER A 8 8.43 23.30 11.50
C SER A 8 8.60 22.06 10.62
N TRP A 9 7.49 21.39 10.33
CA TRP A 9 7.41 20.19 9.51
C TRP A 9 6.04 20.13 8.84
N GLY A 10 5.96 19.48 7.69
CA GLY A 10 4.71 19.41 6.91
C GLY A 10 4.71 18.25 5.92
N PHE A 11 3.51 17.85 5.51
CA PHE A 11 3.25 16.84 4.49
C PHE A 11 2.18 17.38 3.52
N SER A 12 2.07 16.79 2.33
CA SER A 12 1.15 17.24 1.29
C SER A 12 0.38 16.08 0.66
N THR A 13 -0.51 16.41 -0.29
CA THR A 13 -1.28 15.44 -1.07
C THR A 13 -0.41 14.49 -1.89
N ARG A 14 0.89 14.75 -2.03
CA ARG A 14 1.86 13.78 -2.59
C ARG A 14 1.81 12.42 -1.89
N MET A 15 1.45 12.37 -0.60
CA MET A 15 1.29 11.10 0.12
C MET A 15 0.18 10.22 -0.46
N VAL A 16 -0.88 10.81 -1.00
CA VAL A 16 -1.94 10.08 -1.71
C VAL A 16 -1.39 9.47 -2.99
N GLY A 17 -0.68 10.27 -3.79
CA GLY A 17 -0.01 9.77 -5.00
C GLY A 17 0.98 8.65 -4.69
N ALA A 18 1.82 8.83 -3.67
CA ALA A 18 2.77 7.80 -3.23
C ALA A 18 2.08 6.50 -2.82
N THR A 19 0.96 6.58 -2.10
CA THR A 19 0.18 5.39 -1.70
C THR A 19 -0.39 4.66 -2.92
N ILE A 20 -0.90 5.41 -3.90
CA ILE A 20 -1.43 4.84 -5.15
C ILE A 20 -0.32 4.14 -5.94
N MET A 21 0.83 4.79 -6.10
CA MET A 21 1.94 4.26 -6.91
C MET A 21 2.67 3.10 -6.22
N ALA A 22 2.74 3.09 -4.88
CA ALA A 22 3.41 2.03 -4.14
C ALA A 22 2.63 0.71 -4.12
N HIS A 23 1.30 0.75 -4.30
CA HIS A 23 0.46 -0.44 -4.12
C HIS A 23 -0.35 -0.81 -5.36
N GLY A 24 -0.62 0.14 -6.27
CA GLY A 24 -1.41 -0.09 -7.47
C GLY A 24 -0.90 -1.24 -8.33
N ASP A 25 -1.81 -1.83 -9.10
CA ASP A 25 -1.52 -2.91 -10.03
C ASP A 25 -2.22 -2.67 -11.38
N ASP A 26 -2.05 -3.59 -12.34
CA ASP A 26 -2.66 -3.51 -13.67
C ASP A 26 -4.20 -3.49 -13.64
N SER A 27 -4.81 -3.88 -12.52
CA SER A 27 -6.25 -3.87 -12.32
C SER A 27 -6.76 -2.62 -11.60
N GLY A 28 -5.87 -1.67 -11.27
CA GLY A 28 -6.19 -0.37 -10.71
C GLY A 28 -5.65 -0.16 -9.31
N LEU A 29 -6.44 0.51 -8.47
CA LEU A 29 -6.03 0.84 -7.12
C LEU A 29 -5.97 -0.43 -6.25
N VAL A 30 -5.04 -0.42 -5.30
CA VAL A 30 -4.95 -1.38 -4.20
C VAL A 30 -4.74 -0.53 -2.95
N LEU A 31 -5.78 -0.35 -2.15
CA LEU A 31 -5.72 0.59 -1.04
C LEU A 31 -5.41 -0.12 0.28
N PRO A 32 -4.54 0.46 1.14
CA PRO A 32 -4.41 0.01 2.52
C PRO A 32 -5.74 0.19 3.27
N PRO A 33 -6.23 -0.84 4.00
CA PRO A 33 -7.49 -0.80 4.73
C PRO A 33 -7.68 0.39 5.65
N ASN A 34 -6.60 0.94 6.21
CA ASN A 34 -6.70 2.08 7.13
C ASN A 34 -7.07 3.39 6.43
N VAL A 35 -6.86 3.51 5.12
CA VAL A 35 -7.15 4.72 4.33
C VAL A 35 -8.19 4.47 3.23
N ALA A 36 -8.56 3.22 2.98
CA ALA A 36 -9.58 2.88 1.98
C ALA A 36 -10.94 3.50 2.35
N PRO A 37 -11.62 4.23 1.43
CA PRO A 37 -12.93 4.80 1.72
C PRO A 37 -13.97 3.74 2.10
N GLN A 38 -13.91 2.59 1.41
CA GLN A 38 -14.65 1.38 1.75
C GLN A 38 -13.62 0.27 1.99
N GLN A 39 -13.72 -0.39 3.12
CA GLN A 39 -12.89 -1.54 3.49
C GLN A 39 -13.51 -2.84 2.96
N LEU A 40 -14.84 -2.89 2.96
CA LEU A 40 -15.65 -4.02 2.52
C LEU A 40 -16.72 -3.55 1.54
N VAL A 41 -16.91 -4.27 0.44
CA VAL A 41 -18.12 -4.16 -0.37
C VAL A 41 -18.89 -5.46 -0.37
N ILE A 42 -20.19 -5.38 -0.11
CA ILE A 42 -21.11 -6.51 -0.21
C ILE A 42 -21.75 -6.49 -1.60
N VAL A 43 -21.61 -7.58 -2.34
CA VAL A 43 -22.20 -7.75 -3.67
C VAL A 43 -23.26 -8.87 -3.61
N PRO A 44 -24.55 -8.50 -3.57
CA PRO A 44 -25.66 -9.43 -3.67
C PRO A 44 -25.66 -10.14 -5.03
N ILE A 45 -25.88 -11.45 -5.04
CA ILE A 45 -26.00 -12.27 -6.25
C ILE A 45 -27.37 -12.93 -6.27
N PHE A 46 -28.20 -12.60 -7.26
CA PHE A 46 -29.55 -13.14 -7.41
C PHE A 46 -29.91 -13.29 -8.89
N ARG A 47 -30.83 -14.21 -9.20
CA ARG A 47 -31.34 -14.43 -10.56
C ARG A 47 -32.85 -14.24 -10.70
N SER A 48 -33.58 -14.35 -9.58
CA SER A 48 -35.02 -14.11 -9.48
C SER A 48 -35.31 -13.06 -8.41
N GLU A 49 -36.56 -12.59 -8.36
CA GLU A 49 -37.02 -11.70 -7.30
C GLU A 49 -37.04 -12.41 -5.93
N ASP A 50 -37.39 -13.70 -5.91
CA ASP A 50 -37.35 -14.50 -4.67
C ASP A 50 -35.92 -14.64 -4.13
N ASP A 51 -34.94 -14.87 -5.01
CA ASP A 51 -33.51 -14.88 -4.62
C ASP A 51 -33.10 -13.51 -4.05
N ARG A 52 -33.54 -12.43 -4.69
CA ARG A 52 -33.23 -11.06 -4.26
C ARG A 52 -33.77 -10.79 -2.86
N LEU A 53 -35.01 -11.19 -2.58
CA LEU A 53 -35.63 -11.04 -1.25
C LEU A 53 -34.89 -11.86 -0.19
N ALA A 54 -34.53 -13.10 -0.50
CA ALA A 54 -33.78 -13.96 0.42
C ALA A 54 -32.39 -13.39 0.76
N VAL A 55 -31.67 -12.90 -0.26
CA VAL A 55 -30.36 -12.27 -0.08
C VAL A 55 -30.47 -10.94 0.67
N ALA A 56 -31.48 -10.13 0.39
CA ALA A 56 -31.73 -8.89 1.12
C ALA A 56 -31.97 -9.16 2.61
N ALA A 57 -32.83 -10.13 2.94
CA ALA A 57 -33.09 -10.51 4.33
C ALA A 57 -31.81 -11.01 5.04
N ALA A 58 -30.95 -11.77 4.36
CA ALA A 58 -29.69 -12.23 4.94
C ALA A 58 -28.71 -11.07 5.20
N ILE A 59 -28.65 -10.08 4.30
CA ILE A 59 -27.82 -8.89 4.48
C ILE A 59 -28.35 -8.02 5.62
N GLU A 60 -29.67 -7.82 5.71
CA GLU A 60 -30.31 -7.08 6.81
C GLU A 60 -30.02 -7.72 8.18
N GLN A 61 -29.99 -9.06 8.25
CA GLN A 61 -29.63 -9.77 9.48
C GLN A 61 -28.15 -9.63 9.84
N LEU A 62 -27.28 -9.47 8.85
CA LEU A 62 -25.83 -9.30 9.03
C LEU A 62 -25.44 -7.86 9.40
N GLU A 63 -26.19 -6.86 8.94
CA GLU A 63 -25.85 -5.44 9.13
C GLU A 63 -25.54 -5.03 10.58
N PRO A 64 -26.32 -5.42 11.62
CA PRO A 64 -26.02 -5.04 12.99
C PRO A 64 -24.63 -5.51 13.43
N ALA A 65 -24.29 -6.77 13.12
CA ALA A 65 -22.98 -7.33 13.43
C ALA A 65 -21.86 -6.57 12.71
N LEU A 66 -22.05 -6.17 11.45
CA LEU A 66 -21.05 -5.40 10.70
C LEU A 66 -20.84 -3.99 11.24
N ARG A 67 -21.92 -3.32 11.67
CA ARG A 67 -21.87 -1.97 12.24
C ARG A 67 -21.09 -1.92 13.55
N ASP A 68 -21.13 -3.00 14.33
CA ASP A 68 -20.43 -3.12 15.60
C ASP A 68 -18.94 -3.51 15.44
N ILE A 69 -18.50 -3.84 14.21
CA ILE A 69 -17.10 -4.20 13.95
C ILE A 69 -16.20 -2.98 14.08
N MET A 70 -15.17 -3.12 14.93
CA MET A 70 -14.09 -2.17 15.06
C MET A 70 -12.82 -2.69 14.38
N THR A 71 -12.25 -1.87 13.50
CA THR A 71 -10.97 -2.10 12.83
C THR A 71 -9.88 -1.22 13.44
N THR A 72 -8.62 -1.42 13.04
CA THR A 72 -7.49 -0.55 13.43
C THR A 72 -7.73 0.93 13.10
N SER A 73 -8.53 1.23 12.08
CA SER A 73 -8.84 2.60 11.64
C SER A 73 -10.20 3.13 12.12
N GLY A 74 -10.82 2.46 13.10
CA GLY A 74 -12.17 2.78 13.60
C GLY A 74 -13.25 1.84 13.06
N PRO A 75 -14.53 2.25 13.10
CA PRO A 75 -15.65 1.41 12.65
C PRO A 75 -15.46 0.90 11.22
N LEU A 76 -15.94 -0.32 10.96
CA LEU A 76 -15.87 -0.92 9.63
C LEU A 76 -16.60 -0.03 8.61
N ARG A 77 -15.88 0.38 7.56
CA ARG A 77 -16.45 1.11 6.43
C ARG A 77 -16.87 0.11 5.37
N TYR A 78 -18.18 -0.08 5.21
CA TYR A 78 -18.72 -0.98 4.20
C TYR A 78 -19.87 -0.35 3.41
N THR A 79 -20.13 -0.94 2.24
CA THR A 79 -21.28 -0.60 1.40
C THR A 79 -21.88 -1.84 0.75
N VAL A 80 -23.17 -1.80 0.43
CA VAL A 80 -23.86 -2.87 -0.30
C VAL A 80 -24.23 -2.38 -1.69
N ASP A 81 -23.77 -3.11 -2.71
CA ASP A 81 -23.96 -2.73 -4.10
C ASP A 81 -25.23 -3.36 -4.71
N TRP A 82 -26.35 -2.68 -4.52
CA TRP A 82 -27.68 -3.06 -5.03
C TRP A 82 -27.95 -2.66 -6.48
N ARG A 83 -26.97 -2.09 -7.21
CA ARG A 83 -27.20 -1.69 -8.62
C ARG A 83 -27.63 -2.88 -9.48
N GLU A 84 -28.49 -2.66 -10.47
CA GLU A 84 -28.94 -3.72 -11.39
C GLU A 84 -27.92 -3.93 -12.52
N GLU A 85 -26.69 -4.27 -12.13
CA GLU A 85 -25.57 -4.57 -13.01
C GLU A 85 -25.10 -6.02 -12.80
N SER A 86 -24.47 -6.62 -13.81
CA SER A 86 -23.94 -7.97 -13.67
C SER A 86 -22.90 -8.05 -12.54
N PRO A 87 -22.81 -9.18 -11.80
CA PRO A 87 -21.82 -9.33 -10.73
C PRO A 87 -20.40 -9.05 -11.20
N GLY A 88 -20.02 -9.53 -12.39
CA GLY A 88 -18.70 -9.27 -12.97
C GLY A 88 -18.40 -7.79 -13.17
N PHE A 89 -19.39 -6.99 -13.58
CA PHE A 89 -19.22 -5.54 -13.71
C PHE A 89 -19.00 -4.88 -12.34
N LYS A 90 -19.79 -5.26 -11.33
CA LYS A 90 -19.61 -4.77 -9.96
C LYS A 90 -18.24 -5.15 -9.40
N TYR A 91 -17.80 -6.38 -9.64
CA TYR A 91 -16.49 -6.87 -9.21
C TYR A 91 -15.38 -5.98 -9.75
N ASN A 92 -15.37 -5.76 -11.07
CA ASN A 92 -14.39 -4.88 -11.70
C ASN A 92 -14.47 -3.43 -11.19
N HIS A 93 -15.69 -2.90 -11.01
CA HIS A 93 -15.90 -1.54 -10.50
C HIS A 93 -15.22 -1.29 -9.15
N TRP A 94 -15.35 -2.25 -8.22
CA TRP A 94 -14.79 -2.15 -6.87
C TRP A 94 -13.32 -2.57 -6.81
N GLU A 95 -12.89 -3.50 -7.66
CA GLU A 95 -11.49 -3.85 -7.82
C GLU A 95 -10.67 -2.66 -8.35
N LEU A 96 -11.17 -1.98 -9.37
CA LEU A 96 -10.53 -0.78 -9.93
C LEU A 96 -10.33 0.32 -8.87
N ARG A 97 -11.26 0.42 -7.91
CA ARG A 97 -11.24 1.40 -6.80
C ARG A 97 -10.47 0.92 -5.58
N GLY A 98 -9.94 -0.29 -5.60
CA GLY A 98 -9.06 -0.83 -4.57
C GLY A 98 -9.73 -1.11 -3.23
N VAL A 99 -11.04 -1.43 -3.23
CA VAL A 99 -11.71 -1.91 -2.02
C VAL A 99 -11.03 -3.20 -1.55
N PRO A 100 -10.46 -3.27 -0.33
CA PRO A 100 -9.63 -4.39 0.10
C PRO A 100 -10.34 -5.75 0.06
N LEU A 101 -11.59 -5.79 0.52
CA LEU A 101 -12.38 -7.02 0.64
C LEU A 101 -13.73 -6.87 -0.08
N ARG A 102 -14.14 -7.94 -0.76
CA ARG A 102 -15.48 -8.08 -1.33
C ARG A 102 -16.17 -9.29 -0.70
N LEU A 103 -17.40 -9.11 -0.23
CA LEU A 103 -18.26 -10.17 0.25
C LEU A 103 -19.34 -10.46 -0.79
N GLU A 104 -19.31 -11.66 -1.36
CA GLU A 104 -20.31 -12.18 -2.29
C GLU A 104 -21.36 -12.96 -1.48
N ILE A 105 -22.65 -12.61 -1.63
CA ILE A 105 -23.76 -13.29 -0.95
C ILE A 105 -24.81 -13.67 -2.00
N GLY A 106 -24.96 -14.97 -2.26
CA GLY A 106 -26.01 -15.51 -3.10
C GLY A 106 -26.94 -16.50 -2.38
N PRO A 107 -28.01 -16.98 -3.05
CA PRO A 107 -29.01 -17.85 -2.43
C PRO A 107 -28.43 -19.16 -1.88
N ARG A 108 -27.36 -19.68 -2.51
CA ARG A 108 -26.65 -20.89 -2.04
C ARG A 108 -25.90 -20.62 -0.73
N ASP A 109 -25.26 -19.48 -0.62
CA ASP A 109 -24.49 -19.09 0.56
C ASP A 109 -25.43 -18.81 1.73
N VAL A 110 -26.56 -18.13 1.45
CA VAL A 110 -27.64 -17.91 2.43
C VAL A 110 -28.18 -19.24 2.97
N ALA A 111 -28.49 -20.21 2.10
CA ALA A 111 -28.96 -21.53 2.53
C ALA A 111 -27.92 -22.30 3.37
N ALA A 112 -26.63 -22.05 3.16
CA ALA A 112 -25.54 -22.64 3.91
C ALA A 112 -25.12 -21.84 5.15
N GLY A 113 -25.69 -20.66 5.40
CA GLY A 113 -25.26 -19.76 6.47
C GLY A 113 -23.83 -19.22 6.30
N GLN A 114 -23.39 -19.08 5.05
CA GLN A 114 -22.04 -18.65 4.68
C GLN A 114 -22.07 -17.43 3.75
N ALA A 115 -20.90 -16.86 3.50
CA ALA A 115 -20.66 -15.84 2.47
C ALA A 115 -19.27 -16.07 1.87
N VAL A 116 -19.04 -15.63 0.63
CA VAL A 116 -17.74 -15.76 -0.03
C VAL A 116 -16.98 -14.46 0.10
N LEU A 117 -15.89 -14.47 0.86
CA LEU A 117 -14.97 -13.36 1.00
C LEU A 117 -13.90 -13.43 -0.10
N VAL A 118 -13.66 -12.32 -0.77
CA VAL A 118 -12.66 -12.20 -1.84
C VAL A 118 -11.70 -11.07 -1.49
N ARG A 119 -10.40 -11.36 -1.55
CA ARG A 119 -9.34 -10.37 -1.35
C ARG A 119 -9.01 -9.65 -2.65
N ARG A 120 -8.87 -8.33 -2.61
CA ARG A 120 -8.47 -7.52 -3.77
C ARG A 120 -7.06 -7.86 -4.28
N LEU A 121 -6.16 -8.23 -3.37
CA LEU A 121 -4.74 -8.34 -3.67
C LEU A 121 -4.40 -9.51 -4.61
N ASP A 122 -5.01 -10.66 -4.37
CA ASP A 122 -4.71 -11.93 -5.06
C ASP A 122 -5.96 -12.62 -5.62
N ARG A 123 -7.15 -12.05 -5.38
CA ARG A 123 -8.46 -12.60 -5.77
C ARG A 123 -8.76 -13.97 -5.17
N VAL A 124 -8.06 -14.33 -4.10
CA VAL A 124 -8.37 -15.56 -3.35
C VAL A 124 -9.78 -15.46 -2.79
N LYS A 125 -10.56 -16.50 -3.04
CA LYS A 125 -11.93 -16.66 -2.56
C LYS A 125 -11.94 -17.64 -1.40
N GLU A 126 -12.64 -17.28 -0.34
CA GLU A 126 -12.82 -18.10 0.86
C GLU A 126 -14.29 -18.08 1.29
N SER A 127 -14.89 -19.24 1.49
CA SER A 127 -16.22 -19.34 2.10
C SER A 127 -16.09 -19.24 3.61
N LEU A 128 -16.78 -18.28 4.21
CA LEU A 128 -16.78 -18.04 5.65
C LEU A 128 -18.20 -18.16 6.22
N PRO A 129 -18.39 -18.80 7.39
CA PRO A 129 -19.64 -18.70 8.12
C PRO A 129 -19.97 -17.24 8.42
N VAL A 130 -21.24 -16.85 8.21
CA VAL A 130 -21.70 -15.47 8.49
C VAL A 130 -21.41 -15.09 9.95
N ALA A 131 -21.56 -16.04 10.87
CA ALA A 131 -21.27 -15.86 12.30
C ALA A 131 -19.79 -15.54 12.59
N ALA A 132 -18.86 -15.91 11.71
CA ALA A 132 -17.43 -15.65 11.90
C ALA A 132 -16.99 -14.27 11.39
N LEU A 133 -17.83 -13.57 10.62
CA LEU A 133 -17.44 -12.31 9.96
C LEU A 133 -17.06 -11.21 10.96
N ALA A 134 -17.77 -11.12 12.09
CA ALA A 134 -17.51 -10.11 13.12
C ALA A 134 -16.09 -10.22 13.71
N GLU A 135 -15.61 -11.45 13.91
CA GLU A 135 -14.27 -11.72 14.42
C GLU A 135 -13.21 -11.64 13.32
N GLN A 136 -13.51 -12.22 12.15
CA GLN A 136 -12.51 -12.42 11.10
C GLN A 136 -12.20 -11.14 10.32
N LEU A 137 -13.19 -10.27 10.05
CA LEU A 137 -12.98 -9.09 9.19
C LEU A 137 -11.89 -8.14 9.73
N PRO A 138 -11.86 -7.77 11.02
CA PRO A 138 -10.76 -6.96 11.57
C PRO A 138 -9.39 -7.60 11.38
N LEU A 139 -9.27 -8.90 11.65
CA LEU A 139 -8.02 -9.65 11.53
C LEU A 139 -7.54 -9.69 10.08
N ARG A 140 -8.45 -9.95 9.14
CA ARG A 140 -8.16 -9.98 7.70
C ARG A 140 -7.72 -8.60 7.18
N LEU A 141 -8.37 -7.53 7.62
CA LEU A 141 -7.99 -6.17 7.25
C LEU A 141 -6.62 -5.78 7.84
N ALA A 142 -6.33 -6.16 9.09
CA ALA A 142 -5.03 -5.93 9.71
C ALA A 142 -3.90 -6.70 9.00
N ALA A 143 -4.15 -7.97 8.67
CA ALA A 143 -3.21 -8.79 7.91
C ALA A 143 -2.95 -8.21 6.50
N TYR A 144 -4.01 -7.79 5.80
CA TYR A 144 -3.90 -7.15 4.50
C TYR A 144 -3.06 -5.85 4.57
N GLN A 145 -3.29 -5.02 5.59
CA GLN A 145 -2.51 -3.80 5.83
C GLN A 145 -1.03 -4.11 6.06
N ALA A 146 -0.72 -5.13 6.86
CA ALA A 146 0.65 -5.55 7.14
C ALA A 146 1.33 -6.12 5.89
N GLU A 147 0.63 -6.91 5.10
CA GLU A 147 1.12 -7.49 3.85
C GLU A 147 1.48 -6.41 2.82
N LEU A 148 0.63 -5.39 2.64
CA LEU A 148 0.95 -4.27 1.75
C LEU A 148 2.18 -3.49 2.22
N PHE A 149 2.32 -3.29 3.54
CA PHE A 149 3.47 -2.62 4.09
C PHE A 149 4.75 -3.44 3.87
N GLN A 150 4.71 -4.74 4.14
CA GLN A 150 5.85 -5.63 3.95
C GLN A 150 6.27 -5.69 2.47
N ARG A 151 5.31 -5.85 1.55
CA ARG A 151 5.58 -5.80 0.10
C ARG A 151 6.28 -4.52 -0.33
N ALA A 152 5.88 -3.36 0.22
CA ALA A 152 6.52 -2.09 -0.08
C ALA A 152 7.93 -1.97 0.54
N LEU A 153 8.15 -2.54 1.73
CA LEU A 153 9.47 -2.62 2.35
C LEU A 153 10.41 -3.51 1.52
N ASP A 154 9.94 -4.68 1.11
CA ASP A 154 10.71 -5.64 0.32
C ASP A 154 11.06 -5.02 -1.04
N PHE A 155 10.08 -4.44 -1.74
CA PHE A 155 10.33 -3.73 -3.00
C PHE A 155 11.37 -2.63 -2.84
N ARG A 156 11.27 -1.80 -1.78
CA ARG A 156 12.26 -0.76 -1.52
C ARG A 156 13.65 -1.35 -1.27
N ALA A 157 13.75 -2.43 -0.50
CA ALA A 157 15.02 -3.08 -0.18
C ALA A 157 15.67 -3.71 -1.43
N GLU A 158 14.89 -4.41 -2.24
CA GLU A 158 15.31 -5.01 -3.51
C GLU A 158 15.78 -3.96 -4.53
N ASN A 159 15.18 -2.77 -4.50
CA ASN A 159 15.53 -1.62 -5.34
C ASN A 159 16.45 -0.61 -4.63
N THR A 160 17.13 -1.02 -3.55
CA THR A 160 18.20 -0.24 -2.92
C THR A 160 19.53 -0.95 -3.11
N HIS A 161 20.37 -0.39 -3.97
CA HIS A 161 21.65 -0.96 -4.36
C HIS A 161 22.80 -0.33 -3.59
N HIS A 162 23.79 -1.12 -3.20
CA HIS A 162 25.03 -0.61 -2.60
C HIS A 162 26.09 -0.54 -3.69
N VAL A 163 26.76 0.60 -3.81
CA VAL A 163 27.78 0.84 -4.84
C VAL A 163 29.01 1.50 -4.25
N ASP A 164 30.18 1.16 -4.77
CA ASP A 164 31.48 1.59 -4.22
C ASP A 164 32.30 2.43 -5.20
N THR A 165 31.92 2.43 -6.48
CA THR A 165 32.61 3.20 -7.51
C THR A 165 31.64 4.07 -8.29
N TYR A 166 32.15 5.15 -8.87
CA TYR A 166 31.31 6.08 -9.61
C TYR A 166 30.81 5.50 -10.94
N ASP A 167 31.58 4.61 -11.56
CA ASP A 167 31.16 3.89 -12.76
C ASP A 167 30.01 2.92 -12.43
N GLU A 168 30.13 2.14 -11.36
CA GLU A 168 29.05 1.28 -10.87
C GLU A 168 27.80 2.09 -10.51
N PHE A 169 27.96 3.23 -9.83
CA PHE A 169 26.86 4.14 -9.52
C PHE A 169 26.10 4.56 -10.78
N LYS A 170 26.81 4.93 -11.86
CA LYS A 170 26.19 5.31 -13.13
C LYS A 170 25.50 4.14 -13.79
N THR A 171 26.16 2.99 -13.88
CA THR A 171 25.59 1.78 -14.50
C THR A 171 24.32 1.34 -13.80
N VAL A 172 24.35 1.18 -12.47
CA VAL A 172 23.19 0.73 -11.69
C VAL A 172 22.03 1.73 -11.79
N LEU A 173 22.31 3.03 -11.74
CA LEU A 173 21.26 4.05 -11.84
C LEU A 173 20.57 4.03 -13.22
N GLU A 174 21.28 3.72 -14.30
CA GLU A 174 20.66 3.66 -15.63
C GLU A 174 19.98 2.34 -15.94
N GLU A 175 20.52 1.23 -15.50
CA GLU A 175 19.95 -0.08 -15.79
C GLU A 175 18.75 -0.40 -14.88
N ASN A 176 18.87 -0.08 -13.59
CA ASN A 176 17.90 -0.50 -12.57
C ASN A 176 17.12 0.69 -11.98
N GLY A 177 17.72 1.88 -11.96
CA GLY A 177 17.16 3.02 -11.25
C GLY A 177 17.16 2.81 -9.74
N GLY A 178 16.04 3.10 -9.09
CA GLY A 178 15.88 2.89 -7.65
C GLY A 178 16.75 3.81 -6.78
N PHE A 179 17.18 3.27 -5.64
CA PHE A 179 18.03 3.96 -4.68
C PHE A 179 19.45 3.40 -4.69
N LEU A 180 20.43 4.28 -4.48
CA LEU A 180 21.83 3.91 -4.40
C LEU A 180 22.43 4.37 -3.06
N MET A 181 22.94 3.43 -2.28
CA MET A 181 23.70 3.65 -1.06
C MET A 181 25.20 3.73 -1.38
N ALA A 182 25.74 4.93 -1.33
CA ALA A 182 27.11 5.21 -1.75
C ALA A 182 27.90 6.04 -0.73
N PRO A 183 29.23 5.85 -0.62
CA PRO A 183 30.07 6.72 0.20
C PRO A 183 30.15 8.15 -0.36
N TRP A 184 29.99 9.13 0.50
CA TRP A 184 30.05 10.56 0.13
C TRP A 184 30.82 11.38 1.18
N CYS A 185 31.60 12.35 0.72
CA CYS A 185 32.47 13.17 1.58
C CYS A 185 31.73 14.31 2.31
N GLY A 186 30.44 14.52 2.05
CA GLY A 186 29.64 15.60 2.67
C GLY A 186 29.69 16.94 1.93
N GLU A 187 30.37 16.99 0.78
CA GLU A 187 30.73 18.24 0.12
C GLU A 187 29.80 18.53 -1.06
N ALA A 188 29.25 19.75 -1.07
CA ALA A 188 28.28 20.19 -2.06
C ALA A 188 28.81 20.14 -3.50
N ALA A 189 30.12 20.31 -3.70
CA ALA A 189 30.75 20.22 -5.01
C ALA A 189 30.60 18.81 -5.61
N CYS A 190 30.78 17.76 -4.80
CA CYS A 190 30.64 16.37 -5.24
C CYS A 190 29.19 16.01 -5.56
N GLU A 191 28.23 16.46 -4.74
CA GLU A 191 26.81 16.26 -5.04
C GLU A 191 26.41 16.98 -6.34
N LYS A 192 26.90 18.21 -6.54
CA LYS A 192 26.63 18.97 -7.77
C LYS A 192 27.18 18.26 -9.01
N GLN A 193 28.34 17.63 -8.91
CA GLN A 193 28.91 16.85 -10.01
C GLN A 193 28.07 15.60 -10.30
N ILE A 194 27.71 14.82 -9.27
CA ILE A 194 26.83 13.65 -9.41
C ILE A 194 25.52 14.05 -10.09
N ASN A 195 24.88 15.14 -9.65
CA ASN A 195 23.65 15.62 -10.24
C ASN A 195 23.82 16.04 -11.71
N ALA A 196 24.89 16.78 -12.02
CA ALA A 196 25.14 17.23 -13.40
C ALA A 196 25.34 16.06 -14.38
N GLU A 197 25.97 14.98 -13.94
CA GLU A 197 26.30 13.84 -14.79
C GLU A 197 25.22 12.75 -14.81
N THR A 198 24.39 12.65 -13.77
CA THR A 198 23.46 11.51 -13.58
C THR A 198 22.02 11.91 -13.29
N GLY A 199 21.77 13.17 -12.91
CA GLY A 199 20.47 13.64 -12.40
C GLY A 199 20.14 13.16 -10.98
N ALA A 200 21.01 12.37 -10.33
CA ALA A 200 20.80 11.94 -8.96
C ALA A 200 21.26 13.00 -7.95
N THR A 201 20.53 13.09 -6.84
CA THR A 201 20.85 13.96 -5.70
C THR A 201 20.82 13.18 -4.40
N THR A 202 21.43 13.73 -3.35
CA THR A 202 21.31 13.17 -2.01
C THR A 202 19.85 13.23 -1.57
N ARG A 203 19.29 12.09 -1.14
CA ARG A 203 17.90 11.99 -0.67
C ARG A 203 17.79 12.10 0.83
N VAL A 204 18.61 11.34 1.53
CA VAL A 204 18.67 11.32 2.99
C VAL A 204 20.02 10.74 3.40
N VAL A 205 20.57 11.26 4.50
CA VAL A 205 21.62 10.59 5.26
C VAL A 205 20.90 9.81 6.36
N PRO A 206 20.76 8.47 6.25
CA PRO A 206 19.99 7.71 7.23
C PRO A 206 20.61 7.83 8.62
N PHE A 207 19.77 7.98 9.65
CA PHE A 207 20.22 8.12 11.03
C PHE A 207 20.78 6.82 11.60
N ASP A 208 20.32 5.70 11.08
CA ASP A 208 20.65 4.32 11.46
C ASP A 208 21.65 3.66 10.50
N SER A 209 22.21 4.41 9.54
CA SER A 209 23.33 3.91 8.73
C SER A 209 24.50 3.54 9.65
N PRO A 210 25.07 2.33 9.53
CA PRO A 210 26.27 1.99 10.27
C PRO A 210 27.40 2.93 9.87
N ASP A 211 28.30 3.22 10.82
CA ASP A 211 29.55 3.88 10.47
C ASP A 211 30.38 2.91 9.61
N GLU A 212 30.65 3.33 8.39
CA GLU A 212 31.31 2.54 7.36
C GLU A 212 32.36 3.44 6.70
N ALA A 213 33.63 3.12 6.92
CA ALA A 213 34.72 3.84 6.31
C ALA A 213 34.74 3.57 4.79
N GLY A 214 34.56 4.61 4.00
CA GLY A 214 34.57 4.56 2.55
C GLY A 214 35.37 5.71 1.93
N ARG A 215 35.38 5.76 0.61
CA ARG A 215 35.95 6.86 -0.17
C ARG A 215 34.86 7.45 -1.03
N CYS A 216 34.73 8.77 -1.02
CA CYS A 216 33.74 9.44 -1.84
C CYS A 216 33.91 9.06 -3.32
N LEU A 217 32.79 8.74 -3.96
CA LEU A 217 32.75 8.32 -5.37
C LEU A 217 33.44 9.31 -6.32
N VAL A 218 33.42 10.61 -5.99
CA VAL A 218 33.87 11.67 -6.90
C VAL A 218 35.34 12.01 -6.71
N ASP A 219 35.76 12.27 -5.47
CA ASP A 219 37.07 12.86 -5.17
C ASP A 219 37.99 11.96 -4.31
N GLY A 220 37.51 10.77 -3.92
CA GLY A 220 38.27 9.80 -3.14
C GLY A 220 38.55 10.19 -1.68
N ARG A 221 38.03 11.33 -1.20
CA ARG A 221 38.18 11.74 0.21
C ARG A 221 37.46 10.77 1.16
N PRO A 222 37.90 10.65 2.42
CA PRO A 222 37.26 9.77 3.39
C PRO A 222 35.77 10.07 3.55
N SER A 223 34.97 9.02 3.62
CA SER A 223 33.57 9.04 4.01
C SER A 223 33.39 8.14 5.23
N GLN A 224 32.50 8.54 6.15
CA GLN A 224 32.26 7.81 7.40
C GLN A 224 31.00 6.93 7.35
N ARG A 225 30.19 7.05 6.30
CA ARG A 225 28.94 6.32 6.11
C ARG A 225 28.44 6.42 4.69
N ARG A 226 27.55 5.51 4.31
CA ARG A 226 26.81 5.60 3.05
C ARG A 226 25.62 6.55 3.15
N VAL A 227 25.35 7.20 2.03
CA VAL A 227 24.26 8.15 1.84
C VAL A 227 23.37 7.66 0.71
N LEU A 228 22.06 7.89 0.83
CA LEU A 228 21.07 7.47 -0.15
C LEU A 228 20.98 8.50 -1.28
N PHE A 229 21.24 8.07 -2.51
CA PHE A 229 21.08 8.85 -3.73
C PHE A 229 19.94 8.29 -4.57
N ALA A 230 19.27 9.17 -5.32
CA ALA A 230 18.25 8.81 -6.29
C ALA A 230 17.99 9.96 -7.26
N ARG A 231 17.36 9.67 -8.40
CA ARG A 231 16.69 10.68 -9.21
C ARG A 231 15.41 11.12 -8.52
N ALA A 232 15.20 12.42 -8.42
CA ALA A 232 14.01 12.98 -7.81
C ALA A 232 12.83 13.00 -8.79
N TYR A 233 11.61 13.02 -8.23
CA TYR A 233 10.35 13.20 -8.96
C TYR A 233 10.26 14.54 -9.68
#